data_AF-A0A7W3LX32-F1
#
_entry.id   AF-A0A7W3LX32-F1
#
_cell.length_a   1.000
_cell.length_b   1.000
_cell.length_c   1.000
_cell.angle_alpha   90.00
_cell.angle_beta   90.00
_cell.angle_gamma   90.00
#
_symmetry.space_group_name_H-M   'P 1'
#
loop_
_entity.id
_entity.type
_entity.pdbx_description
1 polymer ?
#
loop_
_entity_poly.entity_id
_entity_poly.type
_entity_poly.pdbx_seq_one_letter_code
_entity_poly.pdbx_strand_id
1 'polypeptide(L)'
;MRPGPEPPPEWRGLVNAVLYTLLFADLRDRGLADRCVRGLLTEPLLDLSPEQEYALLSDALASGGRLTDPETSIPQPHSEEEIRAFLGDVLRRMDEARPWPVPPFRSVPPWPPEQIAAAARIGRVPMSEFDVTDRIRRSFQRRTLDGRERSTLTLALSSGTEVTLITPWRRSGDVTVLVRDGEQIPEARHEFQEATGLPLDRPPRGRGFRFR
;
A
#
# COMPACT_ATOMS: atom_id res chain seq x y z
N MET A 1 28.83 4.69 28.74
CA MET A 1 27.81 4.33 27.73
C MET A 1 27.00 5.58 27.45
N ARG A 2 27.07 6.13 26.23
CA ARG A 2 26.06 7.11 25.80
C ARG A 2 24.78 6.32 25.53
N PRO A 3 23.59 6.76 25.99
CA PRO A 3 22.34 6.17 25.53
C PRO A 3 22.33 6.19 24.00
N GLY A 4 21.88 5.08 23.38
CA GLY A 4 21.69 5.04 21.94
C GLY A 4 20.72 6.13 21.49
N PRO A 5 20.73 6.52 20.21
CA PRO A 5 19.75 7.48 19.71
C PRO A 5 18.33 6.98 20.02
N GLU A 6 17.49 7.87 20.52
CA GLU A 6 16.07 7.55 20.70
C GLU A 6 15.46 7.18 19.34
N PRO A 7 14.56 6.17 19.30
CA PRO A 7 13.87 5.85 18.07
C PRO A 7 13.10 7.09 17.59
N PRO A 8 13.04 7.33 16.26
CA PRO A 8 12.27 8.45 15.74
C PRO A 8 10.79 8.30 16.12
N PRO A 9 10.05 9.41 16.25
CA PRO A 9 8.62 9.35 16.51
C PRO A 9 7.89 8.64 15.36
N GLU A 10 6.81 7.92 15.68
CA GLU A 10 6.09 7.07 14.72
C GLU A 10 5.60 7.83 13.48
N TRP A 11 5.18 9.08 13.64
CA TRP A 11 4.72 9.94 12.55
C TRP A 11 5.82 10.30 11.54
N ARG A 12 7.10 10.18 11.90
CA ARG A 12 8.23 10.60 11.06
C ARG A 12 8.24 9.90 9.71
N GLY A 13 7.93 8.60 9.69
CA GLY A 13 7.88 7.82 8.47
C GLY A 13 6.88 8.39 7.47
N LEU A 14 5.65 8.67 7.94
CA LEU A 14 4.58 9.22 7.10
C LEU A 14 4.89 10.64 6.65
N VAL A 15 5.37 11.50 7.55
CA VAL A 15 5.77 12.87 7.19
C VAL A 15 6.86 12.85 6.13
N ASN A 16 7.90 12.01 6.28
CA ASN A 16 8.94 11.89 5.27
C ASN A 16 8.40 11.41 3.91
N ALA A 17 7.44 10.48 3.90
CA ALA A 17 6.79 10.05 2.68
C ALA A 17 6.03 11.19 2.00
N VAL A 18 5.25 11.99 2.76
CA VAL A 18 4.57 13.17 2.23
C VAL A 18 5.58 14.20 1.72
N LEU A 19 6.60 14.54 2.52
CA LEU A 19 7.66 15.49 2.14
C LEU A 19 8.38 15.07 0.85
N TYR A 20 8.57 13.77 0.64
CA TYR A 20 9.13 13.27 -0.61
C TYR A 20 8.25 13.60 -1.82
N THR A 21 6.91 13.53 -1.68
CA THR A 21 5.98 13.94 -2.75
C THR A 21 5.97 15.44 -3.02
N LEU A 22 6.38 16.25 -2.03
CA LEU A 22 6.40 17.71 -2.10
C LEU A 22 7.73 18.28 -2.64
N LEU A 23 8.76 17.45 -2.79
CA LEU A 23 10.12 17.88 -3.14
C LEU A 23 10.18 18.73 -4.43
N PHE A 24 9.29 18.44 -5.38
CA PHE A 24 9.20 19.15 -6.67
C PHE A 24 7.87 19.91 -6.84
N ALA A 25 7.06 20.00 -5.77
CA ALA A 25 5.76 20.63 -5.82
C ALA A 25 5.86 22.12 -5.47
N ASP A 26 4.99 22.92 -6.09
CA ASP A 26 4.74 24.30 -5.65
C ASP A 26 3.62 24.29 -4.60
N LEU A 27 3.93 24.61 -3.35
CA LEU A 27 2.94 24.65 -2.26
C LEU A 27 1.86 25.74 -2.46
N ARG A 28 2.05 26.66 -3.42
CA ARG A 28 1.05 27.67 -3.80
C ARG A 28 0.02 27.12 -4.79
N ASP A 29 0.22 25.93 -5.34
CA ASP A 29 -0.78 25.26 -6.17
C ASP A 29 -2.00 24.90 -5.32
N ARG A 30 -3.12 25.56 -5.61
CA ARG A 30 -4.39 25.36 -4.91
C ARG A 30 -4.91 23.92 -4.97
N GLY A 31 -4.53 23.15 -6.00
CA GLY A 31 -4.94 21.76 -6.15
C GLY A 31 -4.01 20.75 -5.46
N LEU A 32 -2.86 21.17 -4.92
CA LEU A 32 -1.89 20.23 -4.36
C LEU A 32 -2.41 19.53 -3.11
N ALA A 33 -3.04 20.28 -2.20
CA ALA A 33 -3.62 19.70 -0.99
C ALA A 33 -4.74 18.71 -1.33
N ASP A 34 -5.61 19.03 -2.30
CA ASP A 34 -6.67 18.11 -2.75
C ASP A 34 -6.09 16.82 -3.33
N ARG A 35 -5.01 16.89 -4.11
CA ARG A 35 -4.32 15.71 -4.63
C ARG A 35 -3.67 14.89 -3.52
N CYS A 36 -3.08 15.54 -2.53
CA CYS A 36 -2.47 14.89 -1.37
C CYS A 36 -3.54 14.18 -0.53
N VAL A 37 -4.65 14.84 -0.21
CA VAL A 37 -5.81 14.27 0.49
C VAL A 37 -6.35 13.07 -0.27
N ARG A 38 -6.58 13.20 -1.58
CA ARG A 38 -7.02 12.07 -2.40
C ARG A 38 -6.03 10.91 -2.31
N GLY A 39 -4.72 11.17 -2.40
CA GLY A 39 -3.68 10.17 -2.22
C GLY A 39 -3.81 9.44 -0.88
N LEU A 40 -3.87 10.16 0.23
CA LEU A 40 -4.02 9.57 1.57
C LEU A 40 -5.31 8.74 1.71
N LEU A 41 -6.42 9.21 1.11
CA LEU A 41 -7.71 8.53 1.21
C LEU A 41 -7.87 7.32 0.28
N THR A 42 -7.21 7.31 -0.88
CA THR A 42 -7.42 6.26 -1.91
C THR A 42 -6.19 5.41 -2.19
N GLU A 43 -4.99 5.95 -1.95
CA GLU A 43 -3.69 5.35 -2.25
C GLU A 43 -2.70 5.59 -1.08
N PRO A 44 -2.93 4.98 0.12
CA PRO A 44 -2.14 5.24 1.32
C PRO A 44 -0.64 5.06 1.08
N LEU A 45 0.16 5.95 1.67
CA LEU A 45 1.60 6.03 1.39
C LEU A 45 2.39 4.90 2.07
N LEU A 46 1.91 4.40 3.22
CA LEU A 46 2.63 3.45 4.07
C LEU A 46 1.79 2.22 4.48
N ASP A 47 0.89 1.75 3.61
CA ASP A 47 -0.05 0.65 3.94
C ASP A 47 -0.91 0.93 5.20
N LEU A 48 -1.13 2.21 5.51
CA LEU A 48 -1.92 2.68 6.64
C LEU A 48 -3.39 2.91 6.22
N SER A 49 -4.30 2.86 7.19
CA SER A 49 -5.68 3.33 6.95
C SER A 49 -5.75 4.86 6.98
N PRO A 50 -6.79 5.48 6.37
CA PRO A 50 -7.02 6.92 6.46
C PRO A 50 -7.03 7.44 7.91
N GLU A 51 -7.58 6.67 8.86
CA GLU A 51 -7.58 6.99 10.29
C GLU A 51 -6.17 7.03 10.87
N GLN A 52 -5.33 6.06 10.52
CA GLN A 52 -3.94 5.99 11.00
C GLN A 52 -3.11 7.12 10.41
N GLU A 53 -3.25 7.40 9.11
CA GLU A 53 -2.54 8.52 8.47
C GLU A 53 -2.98 9.86 9.07
N TYR A 54 -4.28 10.07 9.27
CA TYR A 54 -4.82 11.25 9.93
C TYR A 54 -4.24 11.42 11.35
N ALA A 55 -4.24 10.36 12.16
CA ALA A 55 -3.72 10.39 13.52
C ALA A 55 -2.23 10.75 13.55
N LEU A 56 -1.41 10.11 12.72
CA LEU A 56 0.02 10.39 12.65
C LEU A 56 0.33 11.81 12.17
N LEU A 57 -0.39 12.32 11.18
CA LEU A 57 -0.23 13.71 10.71
C LEU A 57 -0.67 14.71 11.79
N SER A 58 -1.76 14.42 12.51
CA SER A 58 -2.20 15.22 13.65
C SER A 58 -1.14 15.25 14.76
N ASP A 59 -0.59 14.09 15.11
CA ASP A 59 0.48 13.96 16.11
C ASP A 59 1.74 14.70 15.69
N ALA A 60 2.12 14.64 14.41
CA ALA A 60 3.26 15.39 13.89
C ALA A 60 3.11 16.90 14.12
N LEU A 61 1.95 17.46 13.78
CA LEU A 61 1.67 18.89 13.99
C LEU A 61 1.62 19.27 15.48
N ALA A 62 1.07 18.40 16.33
CA ALA A 62 0.95 18.64 17.77
C ALA A 62 2.28 18.45 18.53
N SER A 63 3.22 17.64 18.01
CA SER A 63 4.44 17.25 18.72
C SER A 63 5.41 18.40 19.02
N GLY A 64 5.30 19.53 18.32
CA GLY A 64 6.29 20.60 18.34
C GLY A 64 7.66 20.23 17.77
N GLY A 65 7.86 18.97 17.36
CA GLY A 65 9.11 18.48 16.77
C GLY A 65 9.27 18.97 15.32
N ARG A 66 10.50 19.27 14.92
CA ARG A 66 10.80 19.83 13.59
C ARG A 66 10.51 18.81 12.48
N LEU A 67 9.65 19.16 11.53
CA LEU A 67 9.23 18.28 10.42
C LEU A 67 10.32 18.18 9.36
N THR A 68 11.05 19.27 9.10
CA THR A 68 12.17 19.34 8.14
C THR A 68 13.54 19.28 8.81
N ASP A 69 13.67 18.46 9.86
CA ASP A 69 14.96 18.26 10.53
C ASP A 69 16.00 17.67 9.56
N PRO A 70 17.13 18.35 9.29
CA PRO A 70 18.14 17.89 8.34
C PRO A 70 18.75 16.52 8.67
N GLU A 71 18.73 16.09 9.94
CA GLU A 71 19.29 14.79 10.36
C GLU A 71 18.33 13.62 10.12
N THR A 72 17.02 13.90 10.13
CA THR A 72 15.98 12.86 10.15
C THR A 72 14.95 12.98 9.03
N SER A 73 15.06 14.02 8.19
CA SER A 73 14.18 14.27 7.05
C SER A 73 14.97 14.52 5.76
N ILE A 74 14.28 14.39 4.64
CA ILE A 74 14.84 14.66 3.31
C ILE A 74 14.92 16.18 3.13
N PRO A 75 16.03 16.74 2.61
CA PRO A 75 16.14 18.18 2.36
C PRO A 75 14.93 18.73 1.61
N GLN A 76 14.30 19.77 2.16
CA GLN A 76 13.12 20.40 1.58
C GLN A 76 13.46 21.77 0.98
N PRO A 77 12.89 22.13 -0.18
CA PRO A 77 12.98 23.48 -0.72
C PRO A 77 12.04 24.45 0.01
N HIS A 78 11.09 23.92 0.78
CA HIS A 78 10.07 24.65 1.52
C HIS A 78 10.49 24.86 2.98
N SER A 79 10.06 25.97 3.58
CA SER A 79 10.26 26.23 5.00
C SER A 79 9.42 25.29 5.89
N GLU A 80 9.83 25.16 7.15
CA GLU A 80 9.09 24.41 8.17
C GLU A 80 7.66 24.96 8.33
N GLU A 81 7.51 26.29 8.30
CA GLU A 81 6.23 26.98 8.41
C GLU A 81 5.31 26.68 7.23
N GLU A 82 5.84 26.71 6.00
CA GLU A 82 5.08 26.38 4.79
C GLU A 82 4.59 24.93 4.82
N ILE A 83 5.44 24.00 5.26
CA ILE A 83 5.09 22.58 5.37
C ILE A 83 4.02 22.36 6.44
N ARG A 84 4.15 22.98 7.61
CA ARG A 84 3.14 22.90 8.67
C ARG A 84 1.80 23.45 8.21
N ALA A 85 1.80 24.60 7.54
CA ALA A 85 0.60 25.18 6.98
C ALA A 85 -0.06 24.24 5.95
N PHE A 86 0.75 23.65 5.06
CA PHE A 86 0.27 22.68 4.08
C PHE A 86 -0.35 21.43 4.75
N LEU A 87 0.35 20.80 5.70
CA LEU A 87 -0.17 19.62 6.40
C LEU A 87 -1.42 19.93 7.23
N GLY A 88 -1.50 21.11 7.84
CA GLY A 88 -2.72 21.57 8.53
C GLY A 88 -3.90 21.69 7.58
N ASP A 89 -3.67 22.20 6.36
CA ASP A 89 -4.68 22.32 5.32
C ASP A 89 -5.09 20.95 4.72
N VAL A 90 -4.18 19.98 4.68
CA VAL A 90 -4.47 18.57 4.35
C VAL A 90 -5.37 17.93 5.43
N LEU A 91 -5.03 18.05 6.71
CA LEU A 91 -5.83 17.49 7.81
C LEU A 91 -7.25 18.06 7.83
N ARG A 92 -7.40 19.38 7.66
CA ARG A 92 -8.71 20.04 7.58
C ARG A 92 -9.58 19.44 6.47
N ARG A 93 -9.00 19.22 5.29
CA ARG A 93 -9.73 18.61 4.17
C ARG A 93 -10.02 17.12 4.38
N MET A 94 -9.12 16.38 5.01
CA MET A 94 -9.42 15.01 5.44
C MET A 94 -10.64 15.02 6.38
N ASP A 95 -10.68 15.92 7.35
CA ASP A 95 -11.84 16.04 8.25
C ASP A 95 -13.15 16.37 7.53
N GLU A 96 -13.11 17.29 6.56
CA GLU A 96 -14.26 17.63 5.71
C GLU A 96 -14.74 16.45 4.84
N ALA A 97 -13.85 15.52 4.52
CA ALA A 97 -14.16 14.33 3.73
C ALA A 97 -14.74 13.17 4.56
N ARG A 98 -15.00 13.35 5.87
CA ARG A 98 -15.59 12.30 6.71
C ARG A 98 -17.07 12.05 6.35
N PRO A 99 -17.56 10.80 6.38
CA PRO A 99 -16.80 9.57 6.65
C PRO A 99 -15.89 9.22 5.47
N TRP A 100 -14.66 8.79 5.77
CA TRP A 100 -13.69 8.46 4.74
C TRP A 100 -14.13 7.25 3.91
N PRO A 101 -13.83 7.25 2.60
CA PRO A 101 -14.15 6.11 1.75
C PRO A 101 -13.40 4.87 2.23
N VAL A 102 -14.11 3.74 2.29
CA VAL A 102 -13.46 2.45 2.52
C VAL A 102 -12.73 2.06 1.23
N PRO A 103 -11.41 1.79 1.28
CA PRO A 103 -10.68 1.40 0.08
C PRO A 103 -11.20 0.04 -0.43
N PRO A 104 -11.20 -0.19 -1.75
CA PRO A 104 -11.74 -1.42 -2.34
C PRO A 104 -10.92 -2.66 -1.92
N PHE A 105 -9.69 -2.46 -1.48
CA PHE A 105 -8.82 -3.47 -0.90
C PHE A 105 -7.78 -2.83 0.03
N ARG A 106 -7.20 -3.61 0.93
CA ARG A 106 -6.04 -3.22 1.75
C ARG A 106 -4.95 -4.29 1.72
N SER A 107 -3.70 -3.88 1.88
CA SER A 107 -2.60 -4.83 2.11
C SER A 107 -2.78 -5.48 3.48
N VAL A 108 -2.52 -6.78 3.56
CA VAL A 108 -2.49 -7.52 4.83
C VAL A 108 -1.20 -8.35 4.89
N PRO A 109 -0.81 -8.83 6.09
CA PRO A 109 0.37 -9.67 6.22
C PRO A 109 0.35 -10.83 5.21
N PRO A 110 1.49 -11.13 4.55
CA PRO A 110 1.52 -12.20 3.57
C PRO A 110 1.15 -13.54 4.18
N TRP A 111 0.41 -14.35 3.42
CA TRP A 111 0.09 -15.71 3.85
C TRP A 111 1.35 -16.53 4.18
N PRO A 112 1.26 -17.43 5.18
CA PRO A 112 2.34 -18.35 5.45
C PRO A 112 2.42 -19.42 4.34
N PRO A 113 3.60 -20.04 4.12
CA PRO A 113 3.84 -20.93 2.97
C PRO A 113 2.83 -22.09 2.84
N GLU A 114 2.40 -22.67 3.96
CA GLU A 114 1.44 -23.76 3.99
C GLU A 114 0.06 -23.37 3.47
N GLN A 115 -0.38 -22.13 3.74
CA GLN A 115 -1.65 -21.61 3.21
C GLN A 115 -1.55 -21.38 1.71
N ILE A 116 -0.40 -20.88 1.24
CA ILE A 116 -0.15 -20.69 -0.19
C ILE A 116 -0.16 -22.05 -0.91
N ALA A 117 0.44 -23.08 -0.33
CA ALA A 117 0.48 -24.42 -0.91
C ALA A 117 -0.92 -25.07 -1.02
N ALA A 118 -1.82 -24.76 -0.08
CA ALA A 118 -3.21 -25.23 -0.09
C ALA A 118 -4.16 -24.35 -0.93
N ALA A 119 -3.74 -23.15 -1.32
CA ALA A 119 -4.60 -22.16 -1.95
C ALA A 119 -5.08 -22.56 -3.35
N ALA A 120 -6.26 -22.06 -3.72
CA ALA A 120 -6.84 -22.25 -5.04
C ALA A 120 -6.45 -21.10 -5.97
N ARG A 121 -6.04 -21.42 -7.21
CA ARG A 121 -5.75 -20.40 -8.24
C ARG A 121 -7.02 -19.87 -8.87
N ILE A 122 -7.26 -18.56 -8.77
CA ILE A 122 -8.42 -17.89 -9.38
C ILE A 122 -8.11 -17.28 -10.75
N GLY A 123 -6.82 -17.10 -11.08
CA GLY A 123 -6.38 -16.61 -12.38
C GLY A 123 -4.91 -16.25 -12.44
N ARG A 124 -4.53 -15.57 -13.52
CA ARG A 124 -3.24 -14.88 -13.68
C ARG A 124 -3.50 -13.48 -14.19
N VAL A 125 -2.75 -12.51 -13.69
CA VAL A 125 -2.68 -11.17 -14.26
C VAL A 125 -1.55 -11.19 -15.31
N PRO A 126 -1.83 -10.96 -16.61
CA PRO A 126 -0.81 -10.93 -17.66
C PRO A 126 -0.01 -9.62 -17.63
N MET A 127 0.58 -9.31 -16.47
CA MET A 127 1.36 -8.11 -16.18
C MET A 127 2.52 -8.47 -15.26
N SER A 128 3.65 -7.77 -15.42
CA SER A 128 4.81 -7.99 -14.57
C SER A 128 4.54 -7.53 -13.14
N GLU A 129 5.38 -7.95 -12.19
CA GLU A 129 5.35 -7.46 -10.80
C GLU A 129 5.39 -5.92 -10.74
N PHE A 130 6.21 -5.31 -11.60
CA PHE A 130 6.37 -3.87 -11.68
C PHE A 130 5.10 -3.18 -12.18
N ASP A 131 4.49 -3.70 -13.26
CA ASP A 131 3.25 -3.14 -13.82
C ASP A 131 2.08 -3.27 -12.83
N VAL A 132 2.00 -4.41 -12.13
CA VAL A 132 1.01 -4.59 -11.06
C VAL A 132 1.23 -3.58 -9.95
N THR A 133 2.48 -3.46 -9.46
CA THR A 133 2.84 -2.51 -8.39
C THR A 133 2.49 -1.07 -8.77
N ASP A 134 2.80 -0.65 -9.99
CA ASP A 134 2.46 0.69 -10.48
C ASP A 134 0.94 0.90 -10.56
N ARG A 135 0.20 -0.12 -11.01
CA ARG A 135 -1.24 -0.04 -11.24
C ARG A 135 -2.07 0.00 -9.97
N ILE A 136 -1.73 -0.80 -8.96
CA ILE A 136 -2.48 -0.89 -7.69
C ILE A 136 -1.79 -0.18 -6.53
N ARG A 137 -0.61 0.41 -6.77
CA ARG A 137 0.20 1.14 -5.79
C ARG A 137 0.47 0.34 -4.51
N ARG A 138 0.78 -0.95 -4.67
CA ARG A 138 1.14 -1.87 -3.57
C ARG A 138 2.39 -2.67 -3.89
N SER A 139 3.27 -2.74 -2.91
CA SER A 139 4.58 -3.38 -3.05
C SER A 139 4.50 -4.87 -2.73
N PHE A 140 5.12 -5.70 -3.57
CA PHE A 140 5.34 -7.09 -3.23
C PHE A 140 6.48 -7.23 -2.21
N GLN A 141 6.34 -8.21 -1.33
CA GLN A 141 7.37 -8.58 -0.36
C GLN A 141 8.12 -9.80 -0.85
N ARG A 142 9.46 -9.73 -0.87
CA ARG A 142 10.31 -10.87 -1.21
C ARG A 142 10.37 -11.86 -0.05
N ARG A 143 10.11 -13.14 -0.34
CA ARG A 143 10.08 -14.23 0.63
C ARG A 143 10.60 -15.52 0.02
N THR A 144 11.11 -16.41 0.86
CA THR A 144 11.47 -17.77 0.45
C THR A 144 10.24 -18.67 0.56
N LEU A 145 9.76 -19.17 -0.58
CA LEU A 145 8.69 -20.16 -0.70
C LEU A 145 9.24 -21.41 -1.37
N ASP A 146 9.10 -22.57 -0.71
CA ASP A 146 9.65 -23.86 -1.15
C ASP A 146 11.15 -23.81 -1.51
N GLY A 147 11.93 -23.12 -0.68
CA GLY A 147 13.37 -22.94 -0.90
C GLY A 147 13.74 -22.01 -2.06
N ARG A 148 12.79 -21.26 -2.61
CA ARG A 148 13.01 -20.32 -3.72
C ARG A 148 12.53 -18.92 -3.35
N GLU A 149 13.29 -17.89 -3.73
CA GLU A 149 12.85 -16.50 -3.57
C GLU A 149 11.68 -16.20 -4.51
N ARG A 150 10.61 -15.61 -3.97
CA ARG A 150 9.42 -15.16 -4.69
C ARG A 150 8.94 -13.85 -4.09
N SER A 151 8.28 -13.04 -4.89
CA SER A 151 7.61 -11.83 -4.42
C SER A 151 6.13 -12.15 -4.20
N THR A 152 5.59 -11.79 -3.03
CA THR A 152 4.19 -12.00 -2.67
C THR A 152 3.53 -10.71 -2.21
N LEU A 153 2.27 -10.51 -2.57
CA LEU A 153 1.43 -9.44 -2.06
C LEU A 153 0.07 -10.04 -1.68
N THR A 154 -0.35 -9.86 -0.43
CA THR A 154 -1.66 -10.31 0.03
C THR A 154 -2.57 -9.11 0.25
N LEU A 155 -3.75 -9.17 -0.34
CA LEU A 155 -4.79 -8.14 -0.24
C LEU A 155 -6.00 -8.72 0.47
N ALA A 156 -6.60 -7.95 1.37
CA ALA A 156 -7.97 -8.19 1.83
C ALA A 156 -8.91 -7.28 1.04
N LEU A 157 -9.90 -7.88 0.37
CA LEU A 157 -10.93 -7.19 -0.39
C LEU A 157 -12.03 -6.65 0.55
N SER A 158 -12.95 -5.86 -0.01
CA SER A 158 -14.05 -5.24 0.74
C SER A 158 -14.96 -6.22 1.49
N SER A 159 -15.16 -7.42 0.94
CA SER A 159 -15.91 -8.53 1.55
C SER A 159 -15.18 -9.18 2.73
N GLY A 160 -13.89 -8.89 2.91
CA GLY A 160 -13.00 -9.61 3.81
C GLY A 160 -12.29 -10.81 3.17
N THR A 161 -12.66 -11.20 1.93
CA THR A 161 -11.92 -12.23 1.19
C THR A 161 -10.47 -11.80 0.99
N GLU A 162 -9.55 -12.68 1.35
CA GLU A 162 -8.13 -12.46 1.12
C GLU A 162 -7.68 -13.13 -0.18
N VAL A 163 -6.84 -12.42 -0.93
CA VAL A 163 -6.19 -12.93 -2.14
C VAL A 163 -4.69 -12.71 -2.05
N THR A 164 -3.91 -13.69 -2.51
CA THR A 164 -2.45 -13.57 -2.59
C THR A 164 -1.99 -13.58 -4.04
N LEU A 165 -1.27 -12.54 -4.42
CA LEU A 165 -0.56 -12.40 -5.67
C LEU A 165 0.87 -12.94 -5.50
N ILE A 166 1.30 -13.80 -6.41
CA ILE A 166 2.63 -14.45 -6.36
C ILE A 166 3.31 -14.35 -7.71
N THR A 167 4.56 -13.90 -7.68
CA THR A 167 5.38 -13.85 -8.87
C THR A 167 5.91 -15.25 -9.24
N PRO A 168 5.99 -15.55 -10.55
CA PRO A 168 6.53 -16.80 -11.03
C PRO A 168 8.04 -16.85 -10.79
N TRP A 169 8.58 -18.06 -10.69
CA TRP A 169 10.01 -18.30 -10.43
C TRP A 169 10.94 -17.85 -11.58
N ARG A 170 10.39 -17.57 -12.77
CA ARG A 170 11.13 -17.00 -13.90
C ARG A 170 10.53 -15.64 -14.22
N ARG A 171 11.29 -14.78 -14.92
CA ARG A 171 10.83 -13.48 -15.47
C ARG A 171 9.66 -13.60 -16.47
N SER A 172 8.80 -14.61 -16.40
CA SER A 172 7.49 -14.55 -17.04
C SER A 172 6.74 -13.38 -16.42
N GLY A 173 6.25 -12.50 -17.28
CA GLY A 173 5.56 -11.28 -16.89
C GLY A 173 4.12 -11.51 -16.45
N ASP A 174 3.81 -12.61 -15.77
CA ASP A 174 2.44 -12.90 -15.31
C ASP A 174 2.44 -13.12 -13.79
N VAL A 175 1.55 -12.46 -13.06
CA VAL A 175 1.37 -12.66 -11.62
C VAL A 175 0.24 -13.66 -11.37
N THR A 176 0.48 -14.70 -10.56
CA THR A 176 -0.57 -15.67 -10.20
C THR A 176 -1.40 -15.14 -9.04
N VAL A 177 -2.73 -15.24 -9.13
CA VAL A 177 -3.65 -14.83 -8.06
C VAL A 177 -4.30 -16.06 -7.43
N LEU A 178 -4.20 -16.13 -6.11
CA LEU A 178 -4.65 -17.23 -5.27
C LEU A 178 -5.70 -16.74 -4.27
N VAL A 179 -6.65 -17.61 -3.95
CA VAL A 179 -7.64 -17.42 -2.88
C VAL A 179 -7.50 -18.58 -1.88
N ARG A 180 -7.90 -18.39 -0.61
CA ARG A 180 -7.84 -19.46 0.40
C ARG A 180 -8.70 -20.65 -0.02
N ASP A 181 -8.34 -21.85 0.45
CA ASP A 181 -9.18 -23.04 0.21
C ASP A 181 -10.57 -22.86 0.82
N GLY A 182 -11.60 -23.35 0.13
CA GLY A 182 -13.01 -23.18 0.51
C GLY A 182 -13.66 -21.85 0.09
N GLU A 183 -12.89 -20.87 -0.41
CA GLU A 183 -13.44 -19.61 -0.92
C GLU A 183 -14.14 -19.81 -2.28
N GLN A 184 -15.18 -19.01 -2.53
CA GLN A 184 -15.93 -19.09 -3.77
C GLN A 184 -15.17 -18.39 -4.90
N ILE A 185 -14.54 -19.20 -5.77
CA ILE A 185 -13.63 -18.72 -6.82
C ILE A 185 -14.27 -17.67 -7.76
N PRO A 186 -15.50 -17.86 -8.29
CA PRO A 186 -16.12 -16.87 -9.18
C PRO A 186 -16.30 -15.49 -8.53
N GLU A 187 -16.72 -15.47 -7.26
CA GLU A 187 -17.00 -14.28 -6.47
C GLU A 187 -15.70 -13.55 -6.13
N ALA A 188 -14.71 -14.27 -5.59
CA ALA A 188 -13.39 -13.72 -5.27
C ALA A 188 -12.70 -13.15 -6.53
N ARG A 189 -12.89 -13.82 -7.67
CA ARG A 189 -12.38 -13.34 -8.95
C ARG A 189 -13.06 -12.05 -9.39
N HIS A 190 -14.40 -12.00 -9.35
CA HIS A 190 -15.14 -10.80 -9.73
C HIS A 190 -14.75 -9.61 -8.87
N GLU A 191 -14.77 -9.80 -7.55
CA GLU A 191 -14.42 -8.75 -6.59
C GLU A 191 -12.97 -8.27 -6.78
N PHE A 192 -12.01 -9.19 -6.98
CA PHE A 192 -10.63 -8.80 -7.26
C PHE A 192 -10.52 -7.91 -8.52
N GLN A 193 -11.22 -8.26 -9.59
CA GLN A 193 -11.17 -7.49 -10.84
C GLN A 193 -11.83 -6.12 -10.69
N GLU A 194 -12.96 -6.03 -9.99
CA GLU A 194 -13.60 -4.73 -9.70
C GLU A 194 -12.75 -3.86 -8.78
N ALA A 195 -12.18 -4.46 -7.73
CA ALA A 195 -11.43 -3.74 -6.71
C ALA A 195 -10.09 -3.21 -7.25
N THR A 196 -9.38 -4.02 -8.06
CA THR A 196 -8.02 -3.70 -8.51
C THR A 196 -7.96 -3.15 -9.94
N GLY A 197 -9.01 -3.35 -10.74
CA GLY A 197 -9.00 -3.07 -12.17
C GLY A 197 -8.00 -3.91 -12.97
N LEU A 198 -7.41 -4.96 -12.37
CA LEU A 198 -6.46 -5.85 -13.03
C LEU A 198 -7.19 -6.93 -13.84
N PRO A 199 -6.76 -7.20 -15.08
CA PRO A 199 -7.32 -8.31 -15.84
C PRO A 199 -6.89 -9.63 -15.22
N LEU A 200 -7.79 -10.61 -15.21
CA LEU A 200 -7.45 -11.99 -14.92
C LEU A 200 -7.71 -12.87 -16.14
N ASP A 201 -6.75 -13.73 -16.48
CA ASP A 201 -6.98 -14.82 -17.42
C ASP A 201 -7.94 -15.85 -16.86
N ARG A 202 -8.60 -16.63 -17.73
CA ARG A 202 -9.50 -17.69 -17.31
C ARG A 202 -8.78 -18.68 -16.38
N PRO A 203 -9.42 -19.13 -15.27
CA PRO A 203 -8.83 -20.13 -14.42
C PRO A 203 -8.57 -21.42 -15.20
N PRO A 204 -7.52 -22.18 -14.87
CA PRO A 204 -7.29 -23.48 -15.48
C PRO A 204 -8.48 -24.40 -15.18
N ARG A 205 -8.88 -25.21 -16.16
CA ARG A 205 -9.80 -26.31 -15.88
C ARG A 205 -9.04 -27.40 -15.10
N GLY A 206 -9.12 -27.39 -13.77
CA GLY A 206 -8.58 -28.44 -12.90
C GLY A 206 -8.18 -27.97 -11.50
N ARG A 207 -8.51 -28.76 -10.47
CA ARG A 207 -8.02 -28.57 -9.09
C ARG A 207 -6.58 -29.05 -9.00
N GLY A 208 -5.65 -28.10 -8.81
CA GLY A 208 -4.26 -28.43 -8.54
C GLY A 208 -3.31 -27.36 -9.05
N PHE A 209 -3.09 -26.32 -8.23
CA PHE A 209 -1.86 -25.56 -8.35
C PHE A 209 -0.75 -26.41 -7.72
N ARG A 210 0.14 -26.98 -8.53
CA ARG A 210 1.39 -27.58 -8.03
C ARG A 210 2.52 -26.63 -8.36
N PHE A 211 3.29 -26.24 -7.36
CA PHE A 211 4.61 -25.64 -7.56
C PHE A 211 5.48 -26.66 -8.31
N ARG A 212 5.71 -26.43 -9.60
CA ARG A 212 6.81 -27.05 -10.35
C ARG A 212 7.88 -25.99 -10.56
#